data_AF-A0A3D0GAB1-F1
#
_entry.id   AF-A0A3D0GAB1-F1
#
_cell.length_a   1.000
_cell.length_b   1.000
_cell.length_c   1.000
_cell.angle_alpha   90.00
_cell.angle_beta   90.00
_cell.angle_gamma   90.00
#
_symmetry.space_group_name_H-M   'P 1'
#
loop_
_entity.id
_entity.type
_entity.pdbx_description
1 polymer ?
#
loop_
_entity_poly.entity_id
_entity_poly.type
_entity_poly.pdbx_seq_one_letter_code
_entity_poly.pdbx_strand_id
1 'polypeptide(L)'
;MARLRLRPASGAGAGAGRLSCSCQAYNAVAIAFLAHSVEELAGLPAWVASLPVSVAITQAQMSNAIIWLAILVIVVMIFARSTVVAWIQVAATVVAGALLANVVSHVALSAITWSYMPGTGTALLLVFPAAGYLITHAPVLPRTRWVAGLSGAVLMVPVTWAALWLAS
;
A
#
# COMPACT_ATOMS: atom_id res chain seq x y z
N MET A 1 -10.22 3.23 -61.62
CA MET A 1 -9.42 2.40 -60.67
C MET A 1 -9.15 3.22 -59.41
N ALA A 2 -9.98 3.06 -58.37
CA ALA A 2 -9.83 3.75 -57.10
C ALA A 2 -8.86 2.97 -56.19
N ARG A 3 -7.73 3.59 -55.81
CA ARG A 3 -6.78 2.98 -54.87
C ARG A 3 -7.33 3.10 -53.44
N LEU A 4 -7.74 1.97 -52.87
CA LEU A 4 -8.00 1.81 -51.45
C LEU A 4 -6.70 2.11 -50.68
N ARG A 5 -6.61 3.26 -50.01
CA ARG A 5 -5.54 3.54 -49.05
C ARG A 5 -5.93 2.92 -47.72
N LEU A 6 -5.32 1.78 -47.40
CA LEU A 6 -5.36 1.20 -46.06
C LEU A 6 -4.66 2.16 -45.09
N ARG A 7 -5.40 2.68 -44.12
CA ARG A 7 -4.85 3.44 -43.00
C ARG A 7 -4.01 2.48 -42.13
N PRO A 8 -2.74 2.78 -41.85
CA PRO A 8 -1.98 1.99 -40.88
C PRO A 8 -2.59 2.14 -39.48
N ALA A 9 -2.72 1.02 -38.77
CA ALA A 9 -3.22 0.96 -37.41
C ALA A 9 -2.26 1.69 -36.45
N SER A 10 -2.61 2.92 -36.07
CA SER A 10 -1.85 3.79 -35.17
C SER A 10 -1.99 3.43 -33.67
N GLY A 11 -2.22 2.15 -33.33
CA GLY A 11 -2.60 1.73 -31.98
C GLY A 11 -1.47 1.27 -31.04
N ALA A 12 -0.28 0.95 -31.56
CA ALA A 12 0.74 0.21 -30.78
C ALA A 12 1.57 1.06 -29.78
N GLY A 13 1.59 2.40 -29.92
CA GLY A 13 2.45 3.27 -29.10
C GLY A 13 1.90 3.63 -27.72
N ALA A 14 0.58 3.63 -27.53
CA ALA A 14 -0.07 4.12 -26.31
C ALA A 14 -0.16 3.06 -25.18
N GLY A 15 0.18 1.81 -25.47
CA GLY A 15 0.17 0.70 -24.49
C GLY A 15 1.48 0.58 -23.71
N ALA A 16 2.62 0.73 -24.38
CA ALA A 16 3.94 0.55 -23.77
C ALA A 16 4.24 1.58 -22.66
N GLY A 17 3.86 2.85 -22.87
CA GLY A 17 4.03 3.91 -21.86
C GLY A 17 3.15 3.76 -20.62
N ARG A 18 2.00 3.08 -20.73
CA ARG A 18 1.14 2.79 -19.57
C ARG A 18 1.66 1.65 -18.71
N LEU A 19 2.34 0.69 -19.31
CA LEU A 19 2.95 -0.44 -18.61
C LEU A 19 4.18 -0.01 -17.81
N SER A 20 5.04 0.85 -18.37
CA SER A 20 6.23 1.35 -17.66
C SER A 20 5.89 2.22 -16.45
N CYS A 21 4.90 3.12 -16.56
CA CYS A 21 4.43 3.95 -15.45
C CYS A 21 3.82 3.12 -14.31
N SER A 22 3.16 2.00 -14.63
CA SER A 22 2.55 1.12 -13.62
C SER A 22 3.61 0.36 -12.84
N CYS A 23 4.65 -0.17 -13.51
CA CYS A 23 5.75 -0.89 -12.84
C CYS A 23 6.47 -0.03 -11.79
N GLN A 24 6.69 1.25 -12.11
CA GLN A 24 7.32 2.20 -11.18
C GLN A 24 6.44 2.44 -9.94
N ALA A 25 5.11 2.50 -10.10
CA ALA A 25 4.19 2.68 -8.99
C ALA A 25 4.25 1.53 -7.97
N TYR A 26 4.25 0.27 -8.42
CA TYR A 26 4.36 -0.88 -7.50
C TYR A 26 5.70 -0.92 -6.77
N ASN A 27 6.81 -0.64 -7.48
CA ASN A 27 8.13 -0.59 -6.86
C ASN A 27 8.22 0.55 -5.84
N ALA A 28 7.67 1.73 -6.14
CA ALA A 28 7.62 2.85 -5.22
C ALA A 28 6.85 2.50 -3.93
N VAL A 29 5.68 1.86 -4.06
CA VAL A 29 4.91 1.39 -2.90
C VAL A 29 5.67 0.35 -2.08
N ALA A 30 6.29 -0.63 -2.73
CA ALA A 30 7.06 -1.67 -2.04
C ALA A 30 8.25 -1.09 -1.25
N ILE A 31 9.02 -0.18 -1.87
CA ILE A 31 10.18 0.47 -1.23
C ILE A 31 9.72 1.41 -0.12
N ALA A 32 8.69 2.22 -0.37
CA ALA A 32 8.14 3.13 0.64
C ALA A 32 7.64 2.37 1.87
N PHE A 33 6.91 1.27 1.67
CA PHE A 33 6.38 0.48 2.78
C PHE A 33 7.47 -0.30 3.50
N LEU A 34 8.51 -0.75 2.82
CA LEU A 34 9.68 -1.35 3.47
C LEU A 34 10.38 -0.32 4.39
N ALA A 35 10.66 0.88 3.88
CA ALA A 35 11.27 1.95 4.68
C ALA A 35 10.41 2.33 5.90
N HIS A 36 9.10 2.40 5.70
CA HIS A 36 8.13 2.62 6.77
C HIS A 36 8.15 1.51 7.82
N SER A 37 8.14 0.25 7.39
CA SER A 37 8.19 -0.91 8.29
C SER A 37 9.49 -0.94 9.11
N VAL A 38 10.62 -0.52 8.52
CA VAL A 38 11.90 -0.38 9.26
C VAL A 38 11.81 0.68 10.34
N GLU A 39 11.20 1.84 10.05
CA GLU A 39 10.97 2.89 11.04
C GLU A 39 10.04 2.39 12.18
N GLU A 40 8.95 1.71 11.84
CA GLU A 40 8.04 1.12 12.83
C GLU A 40 8.77 0.10 13.71
N LEU A 41 9.55 -0.81 13.13
CA LEU A 41 10.31 -1.80 13.91
C LEU A 41 11.32 -1.16 14.87
N ALA A 42 11.85 0.01 14.52
CA ALA A 42 12.82 0.72 15.35
C ALA A 42 12.21 1.37 16.59
N GLY A 43 10.90 1.68 16.60
CA GLY A 43 10.31 2.47 17.68
C GLY A 43 8.88 2.15 18.07
N LEU A 44 8.04 1.61 17.17
CA LEU A 44 6.62 1.44 17.41
C LEU A 44 6.32 0.55 18.62
N PRO A 45 6.98 -0.60 18.83
CA PRO A 45 6.72 -1.42 20.01
C PRO A 45 6.99 -0.70 21.34
N ALA A 46 8.08 0.08 21.41
CA ALA A 46 8.41 0.86 22.61
C ALA A 46 7.44 2.03 22.82
N TRP A 47 7.01 2.67 21.72
CA TRP A 47 6.00 3.73 21.76
C TRP A 47 4.65 3.20 22.25
N VAL A 48 4.19 2.04 21.77
CA VAL A 48 2.93 1.43 22.26
C VAL A 48 3.04 1.06 23.73
N ALA A 49 4.17 0.52 24.17
CA ALA A 49 4.39 0.17 25.58
C ALA A 49 4.43 1.39 26.52
N SER A 50 4.68 2.60 26.01
CA SER A 50 4.69 3.83 26.82
C SER A 50 3.32 4.49 26.94
N LEU A 51 2.33 4.05 26.15
CA LEU A 51 0.98 4.60 26.22
C LEU A 51 0.28 4.16 27.52
N PRO A 52 -0.57 5.01 28.12
CA PRO A 52 -1.31 4.70 29.35
C PRO A 52 -2.49 3.74 29.12
N VAL A 53 -2.53 3.04 28.00
CA VAL A 53 -3.54 2.05 27.64
C VAL A 53 -2.93 0.66 27.73
N SER A 54 -3.47 -0.15 28.63
CA SER A 54 -3.14 -1.57 28.71
C SER A 54 -3.74 -2.28 27.50
N VAL A 55 -2.91 -2.53 26.49
CA VAL A 55 -3.24 -3.46 25.41
C VAL A 55 -2.37 -4.69 25.62
N ALA A 56 -2.98 -5.88 25.69
CA ALA A 56 -2.26 -7.14 25.86
C ALA A 56 -1.55 -7.56 24.56
N ILE A 57 -0.62 -6.73 24.08
CA ILE A 57 0.20 -6.97 22.89
C ILE A 57 1.66 -6.91 23.32
N THR A 58 2.40 -7.99 23.10
CA THR A 58 3.84 -8.01 23.42
C THR A 58 4.65 -7.27 22.35
N GLN A 59 5.84 -6.78 22.72
CA GLN A 59 6.77 -6.19 21.77
C GLN A 59 7.13 -7.16 20.63
N ALA A 60 7.34 -8.45 20.94
CA ALA A 60 7.65 -9.46 19.94
C ALA A 60 6.49 -9.69 18.96
N GLN A 61 5.27 -9.79 19.48
CA GLN A 61 4.05 -9.92 18.67
C GLN A 61 3.87 -8.73 17.72
N MET A 62 4.11 -7.51 18.19
CA MET A 62 4.04 -6.31 17.36
C MET A 62 5.10 -6.32 16.25
N SER A 63 6.35 -6.62 16.58
CA SER A 63 7.44 -6.69 15.59
C SER A 63 7.17 -7.77 14.52
N ASN A 64 6.70 -8.94 14.94
CA ASN A 64 6.34 -10.02 14.03
C ASN A 64 5.17 -9.63 13.11
N ALA A 65 4.15 -8.95 13.63
CA ALA A 65 3.03 -8.46 12.81
C ALA A 65 3.50 -7.45 11.74
N ILE A 66 4.37 -6.50 12.10
CA ILE A 66 4.95 -5.54 11.15
C ILE A 66 5.71 -6.27 10.04
N ILE A 67 6.55 -7.25 10.39
CA ILE A 67 7.31 -8.05 9.43
C ILE A 67 6.38 -8.79 8.45
N TRP A 68 5.34 -9.46 8.96
CA TRP A 68 4.40 -10.19 8.12
C TRP A 68 3.61 -9.28 7.19
N LEU A 69 3.18 -8.11 7.67
CA LEU A 69 2.51 -7.11 6.83
C LEU A 69 3.46 -6.57 5.75
N ALA A 70 4.72 -6.27 6.10
CA ALA A 70 5.75 -5.84 5.16
C ALA A 70 5.95 -6.87 4.04
N ILE A 71 6.13 -8.14 4.39
CA ILE A 71 6.26 -9.25 3.45
C ILE A 71 5.02 -9.33 2.54
N LEU A 72 3.82 -9.32 3.12
CA LEU A 72 2.57 -9.40 2.36
C LEU A 72 2.47 -8.28 1.31
N VAL A 73 2.70 -7.04 1.72
CA VAL A 73 2.62 -5.87 0.83
C VAL A 73 3.65 -6.00 -0.30
N ILE A 74 4.91 -6.31 0.02
CA ILE A 74 5.99 -6.47 -0.97
C ILE A 74 5.64 -7.58 -1.96
N VAL A 75 5.16 -8.73 -1.47
CA VAL A 75 4.77 -9.87 -2.31
C VAL A 75 3.65 -9.47 -3.27
N VAL A 76 2.59 -8.82 -2.79
CA VAL A 76 1.49 -8.37 -3.65
C VAL A 76 1.99 -7.39 -4.71
N MET A 77 2.85 -6.43 -4.35
CA MET A 77 3.41 -5.47 -5.31
C MET A 77 4.31 -6.15 -6.35
N ILE A 78 5.12 -7.14 -5.97
CA ILE A 78 5.94 -7.92 -6.90
C ILE A 78 5.09 -8.74 -7.87
N PHE A 79 4.01 -9.37 -7.39
CA PHE A 79 3.11 -10.09 -8.29
C PHE A 79 2.39 -9.12 -9.23
N ALA A 80 1.86 -8.01 -8.70
CA ALA A 80 1.16 -7.00 -9.51
C ALA A 80 2.04 -6.35 -10.57
N ARG A 81 3.33 -6.13 -10.30
CA ARG A 81 4.25 -5.59 -11.32
C ARG A 81 4.51 -6.58 -12.46
N SER A 82 4.33 -7.88 -12.22
CA SER A 82 4.76 -8.95 -13.13
C SER A 82 3.62 -9.49 -14.00
N THR A 83 2.42 -8.93 -13.90
CA THR A 83 1.23 -9.48 -14.54
C THR A 83 0.20 -8.40 -14.90
N VAL A 84 -0.61 -8.66 -15.92
CA VAL A 84 -1.75 -7.82 -16.31
C VAL A 84 -3.09 -8.39 -15.82
N VAL A 85 -3.05 -9.45 -15.01
CA VAL A 85 -4.24 -10.13 -14.52
C VAL A 85 -5.06 -9.21 -13.61
N ALA A 86 -6.31 -8.96 -14.01
CA ALA A 86 -7.15 -7.92 -13.42
C ALA A 86 -7.35 -8.06 -11.90
N TRP A 87 -7.57 -9.28 -11.38
CA TRP A 87 -7.79 -9.47 -9.94
C TRP A 87 -6.55 -9.17 -9.11
N ILE A 88 -5.34 -9.41 -9.63
CA ILE A 88 -4.08 -9.05 -8.97
C ILE A 88 -3.95 -7.52 -8.91
N GLN A 89 -4.34 -6.84 -9.97
CA GLN A 89 -4.33 -5.37 -10.02
C GLN A 89 -5.32 -4.74 -9.06
N VAL A 90 -6.51 -5.36 -8.91
CA VAL A 90 -7.47 -4.99 -7.88
C VAL A 90 -6.88 -5.22 -6.49
N ALA A 91 -6.26 -6.36 -6.23
CA ALA A 91 -5.62 -6.65 -4.94
C ALA A 91 -4.53 -5.63 -4.58
N ALA A 92 -3.67 -5.25 -5.52
CA ALA A 92 -2.68 -4.19 -5.30
C ALA A 92 -3.33 -2.83 -4.98
N THR A 93 -4.46 -2.53 -5.61
CA THR A 93 -5.21 -1.29 -5.34
C THR A 93 -5.89 -1.33 -3.96
N VAL A 94 -6.38 -2.51 -3.53
CA VAL A 94 -6.86 -2.74 -2.15
C VAL A 94 -5.74 -2.48 -1.15
N VAL A 95 -4.55 -3.05 -1.39
CA VAL A 95 -3.39 -2.81 -0.53
C VAL A 95 -3.05 -1.31 -0.46
N ALA A 96 -3.02 -0.61 -1.59
CA ALA A 96 -2.76 0.84 -1.62
C ALA A 96 -3.78 1.63 -0.78
N GLY A 97 -5.07 1.25 -0.83
CA GLY A 97 -6.11 1.82 0.01
C GLY A 97 -5.89 1.57 1.51
N ALA A 98 -5.51 0.35 1.87
CA ALA A 98 -5.16 0.00 3.25
C ALA A 98 -3.96 0.81 3.76
N LEU A 99 -2.95 1.01 2.90
CA LEU A 99 -1.78 1.83 3.23
C LEU A 99 -2.15 3.31 3.46
N LEU A 100 -3.05 3.88 2.66
CA LEU A 100 -3.52 5.25 2.91
C LEU A 100 -4.30 5.36 4.22
N ALA A 101 -5.14 4.37 4.55
CA ALA A 101 -5.78 4.31 5.86
C ALA A 101 -4.74 4.19 6.99
N ASN A 102 -3.66 3.43 6.78
CA ASN A 102 -2.55 3.36 7.73
C ASN A 102 -1.90 4.74 7.96
N VAL A 103 -1.64 5.51 6.90
CA VAL A 103 -1.14 6.90 7.01
C VAL A 103 -2.07 7.73 7.90
N VAL A 104 -3.38 7.69 7.64
CA VAL A 104 -4.37 8.43 8.45
C VAL A 104 -4.30 8.00 9.91
N SER A 105 -4.19 6.71 10.19
CA SER A 105 -4.04 6.18 11.56
C SER A 105 -2.79 6.70 12.25
N HIS A 106 -1.63 6.71 11.60
CA HIS A 106 -0.39 7.26 12.19
C HIS A 106 -0.52 8.74 12.54
N VAL A 107 -1.08 9.54 11.63
CA VAL A 107 -1.28 10.97 11.85
C VAL A 107 -2.30 11.21 12.97
N ALA A 108 -3.43 10.50 12.95
CA ALA A 108 -4.48 10.63 13.94
C ALA A 108 -3.98 10.22 15.34
N LEU A 109 -3.31 9.07 15.46
CA LEU A 109 -2.77 8.60 16.74
C LEU A 109 -1.66 9.51 17.24
N SER A 110 -0.80 10.02 16.36
CA SER A 110 0.21 11.01 16.76
C SER A 110 -0.44 12.29 17.31
N ALA A 111 -1.51 12.76 16.67
CA ALA A 111 -2.24 13.95 17.11
C ALA A 111 -3.01 13.71 18.43
N ILE A 112 -3.70 12.57 18.56
CA ILE A 112 -4.48 12.21 19.76
C ILE A 112 -3.57 12.06 20.98
N THR A 113 -2.42 11.41 20.81
CA THR A 113 -1.47 11.16 21.89
C THR A 113 -0.51 12.33 22.13
N TRP A 114 -0.56 13.37 21.28
CA TRP A 114 0.41 14.47 21.28
C TRP A 114 1.86 14.01 21.28
N SER A 115 2.14 12.89 20.62
CA SER A 115 3.45 12.27 20.56
C SER A 115 3.72 11.73 19.16
N TYR A 116 4.97 11.74 18.73
CA TYR A 116 5.32 11.19 17.43
C TYR A 116 5.20 9.66 17.45
N MET A 117 4.22 9.09 16.74
CA MET A 117 4.14 7.65 16.52
C MET A 117 5.19 7.24 15.48
N PRO A 118 6.13 6.33 15.81
CA PRO A 118 7.11 5.82 14.86
C PRO A 118 6.42 5.29 13.60
N GLY A 119 6.96 5.67 12.44
CA GLY A 119 6.36 5.42 11.14
C GLY A 119 5.61 6.63 10.56
N THR A 120 5.26 7.65 11.34
CA THR A 120 4.46 8.80 10.84
C THR A 120 5.18 9.60 9.76
N GLY A 121 6.48 9.82 9.93
CA GLY A 121 7.32 10.55 8.97
C GLY A 121 7.40 9.82 7.63
N THR A 122 7.80 8.55 7.63
CA THR A 122 7.81 7.73 6.41
C THR A 122 6.42 7.51 5.82
N ALA A 123 5.38 7.41 6.65
CA ALA A 123 3.99 7.30 6.20
C ALA A 123 3.59 8.51 5.35
N LEU A 124 3.86 9.73 5.83
CA LEU A 124 3.52 10.96 5.12
C LEU A 124 4.42 11.21 3.91
N LEU A 125 5.74 11.02 4.06
CA LEU A 125 6.71 11.41 3.04
C LEU A 125 6.87 10.38 1.93
N LEU A 126 6.66 9.10 2.22
CA LEU A 126 6.91 8.00 1.29
C LEU A 126 5.64 7.23 0.95
N VAL A 127 4.94 6.72 1.96
CA VAL A 127 3.78 5.81 1.74
C VAL A 127 2.61 6.56 1.11
N PHE A 128 2.26 7.74 1.63
CA PHE A 128 1.17 8.56 1.12
C PHE A 128 1.31 8.89 -0.38
N PRO A 129 2.43 9.51 -0.85
CA PRO A 129 2.57 9.81 -2.27
C PRO A 129 2.65 8.54 -3.13
N ALA A 130 3.33 7.48 -2.67
CA ALA A 130 3.45 6.24 -3.45
C ALA A 130 2.09 5.53 -3.60
N ALA A 131 1.35 5.35 -2.52
CA ALA A 131 0.05 4.70 -2.53
C ALA A 131 -1.01 5.56 -3.26
N GLY A 132 -1.01 6.87 -3.06
CA GLY A 132 -1.89 7.80 -3.78
C GLY A 132 -1.63 7.80 -5.29
N TYR A 133 -0.35 7.77 -5.69
CA TYR A 133 0.02 7.63 -7.09
C TYR A 133 -0.45 6.29 -7.67
N LEU A 134 -0.26 5.18 -6.94
CA LEU A 134 -0.73 3.88 -7.38
C LEU A 134 -2.25 3.83 -7.55
N ILE A 135 -3.05 4.33 -6.60
CA ILE A 135 -4.51 4.35 -6.74
C ILE A 135 -4.96 5.15 -7.96
N THR A 136 -4.32 6.29 -8.23
CA THR A 136 -4.71 7.16 -9.35
C THR A 136 -4.28 6.59 -10.70
N HIS A 137 -3.22 5.79 -10.76
CA HIS A 137 -2.64 5.28 -12.00
C HIS A 137 -2.78 3.76 -12.21
N ALA A 138 -3.37 3.03 -11.26
CA ALA A 138 -3.53 1.59 -11.35
C ALA A 138 -4.27 1.17 -12.64
N PRO A 139 -3.85 0.08 -13.31
CA PRO A 139 -4.43 -0.40 -14.57
C PRO A 139 -5.78 -1.13 -14.36
N VAL A 140 -6.64 -0.56 -13.53
CA VAL A 140 -8.03 -0.99 -13.28
C VAL A 140 -9.00 0.11 -13.70
N LEU A 141 -10.29 -0.22 -13.87
CA LEU A 141 -11.31 0.78 -14.22
C LEU A 141 -11.45 1.84 -13.12
N PRO A 142 -11.75 3.12 -13.45
CA PRO A 142 -11.80 4.20 -12.47
C PRO A 142 -12.73 3.94 -11.28
N ARG A 143 -13.94 3.42 -11.52
CA ARG A 143 -14.87 3.05 -10.44
C ARG A 143 -14.29 1.94 -9.56
N THR A 144 -13.65 0.95 -10.17
CA THR A 144 -13.00 -0.16 -9.46
C THR A 144 -11.84 0.33 -8.61
N ARG A 145 -11.09 1.35 -9.03
CA ARG A 145 -10.00 1.95 -8.22
C ARG A 145 -10.50 2.44 -6.88
N TRP A 146 -11.55 3.24 -6.91
CA TRP A 146 -12.14 3.82 -5.70
C TRP A 146 -12.79 2.77 -4.81
N VAL A 147 -13.56 1.85 -5.39
CA VAL A 147 -14.16 0.75 -4.62
C VAL A 147 -13.07 -0.11 -3.98
N ALA A 148 -12.03 -0.50 -4.72
CA ALA A 148 -10.92 -1.29 -4.19
C ALA A 148 -10.15 -0.53 -3.10
N GLY A 149 -9.84 0.75 -3.33
CA GLY A 149 -9.17 1.59 -2.35
C GLY A 149 -9.98 1.74 -1.05
N LEU A 150 -11.28 2.00 -1.16
CA LEU A 150 -12.18 2.06 0.00
C LEU A 150 -12.30 0.71 0.71
N SER A 151 -12.42 -0.39 -0.03
CA SER A 151 -12.39 -1.73 0.55
C SER A 151 -11.09 -1.99 1.30
N GLY A 152 -9.95 -1.55 0.75
CA GLY A 152 -8.66 -1.61 1.42
C GLY A 152 -8.62 -0.82 2.72
N ALA A 153 -9.12 0.41 2.71
CA ALA A 153 -9.20 1.24 3.90
C ALA A 153 -10.05 0.59 5.01
N VAL A 154 -11.18 -0.02 4.64
CA VAL A 154 -12.04 -0.77 5.58
C VAL A 154 -11.36 -2.04 6.09
N LEU A 155 -10.68 -2.79 5.20
CA LEU A 155 -10.01 -4.04 5.52
C LEU A 155 -8.73 -3.85 6.33
N MET A 156 -8.15 -2.66 6.37
CA MET A 156 -6.93 -2.37 7.11
C MET A 156 -7.04 -2.81 8.58
N VAL A 157 -8.11 -2.41 9.27
CA VAL A 157 -8.33 -2.74 10.68
C VAL A 157 -8.37 -4.26 10.94
N PRO A 158 -9.26 -5.06 10.30
CA PRO A 158 -9.29 -6.49 10.54
C PRO A 158 -8.01 -7.21 10.10
N VAL A 159 -7.33 -6.73 9.05
CA VAL A 159 -6.04 -7.31 8.61
C VAL A 159 -4.95 -7.07 9.64
N THR A 160 -4.86 -5.88 10.22
CA THR A 160 -3.90 -5.59 11.30
C THR A 160 -4.17 -6.46 12.53
N TRP A 161 -5.43 -6.63 12.92
CA TRP A 161 -5.80 -7.54 14.00
C TRP A 161 -5.45 -8.99 13.71
N ALA A 162 -5.71 -9.47 12.48
CA ALA A 162 -5.33 -10.81 12.06
C ALA A 162 -3.80 -11.01 12.10
N ALA A 163 -3.03 -10.01 11.65
CA ALA A 163 -1.57 -10.07 11.70
C ALA A 163 -1.05 -10.15 13.14
N LEU A 164 -1.64 -9.38 14.07
CA LEU A 164 -1.31 -9.47 15.50
C LEU A 164 -1.66 -10.85 16.08
N TRP A 165 -2.80 -11.42 15.71
CA TRP A 165 -3.23 -12.74 16.20
C TRP A 165 -2.36 -13.88 15.64
N LEU A 166 -1.90 -13.78 14.39
CA LEU A 166 -0.98 -14.76 13.81
C LEU A 166 0.46 -14.63 14.32
N ALA A 167 0.79 -13.50 14.96
CA ALA A 167 2.10 -13.19 15.51
C ALA A 167 2.25 -13.54 16.99
N SER A 168 1.18 -14.01 17.65
CA SER A 168 1.16 -14.41 19.07
C SER A 168 1.66 -15.83 19.31
#